data_AF-K0VQ04-F1
#
_entry.id   AF-K0VQ04-F1
#
_cell.length_a   1.000
_cell.length_b   1.000
_cell.length_c   1.000
_cell.angle_alpha   90.00
_cell.angle_beta   90.00
_cell.angle_gamma   90.00
#
_symmetry.space_group_name_H-M   'P 1'
#
loop_
_entity.id
_entity.type
_entity.pdbx_description
1 polymer ?
#
loop_
_entity_poly.entity_id
_entity_poly.type
_entity_poly.pdbx_seq_one_letter_code
_entity_poly.pdbx_strand_id
1 'polypeptide(L)'
;VVMIHHPPIRGATAFHKRMIGIRRFAAVISTGGAELVLHGHTHLNTLHWLRGQVQPVPVVGVASASQGPGSIKPPAAYNLFSIDGSPGAWELTGERFSVNRTGDAVMQESTDIFAP
;
A
#
# COMPACT_ATOMS: atom_id res chain seq x y z
N VAL A 1 -6.10 -2.06 -10.76
CA VAL A 1 -5.35 -2.43 -9.51
C VAL A 1 -4.37 -3.57 -9.79
N VAL A 2 -3.15 -3.48 -9.26
CA VAL A 2 -2.14 -4.56 -9.30
C VAL A 2 -1.79 -4.98 -7.88
N MET A 3 -1.84 -6.29 -7.58
CA MET A 3 -1.53 -6.82 -6.25
C MET A 3 -0.28 -7.71 -6.32
N ILE A 4 0.70 -7.42 -5.47
CA ILE A 4 1.93 -8.21 -5.33
C ILE A 4 2.30 -8.33 -3.85
N HIS A 5 3.10 -9.31 -3.46
CA HIS A 5 3.46 -9.43 -2.03
C HIS A 5 4.61 -8.50 -1.61
N HIS A 6 5.72 -8.50 -2.35
CA HIS A 6 6.90 -7.72 -2.00
C HIS A 6 6.77 -6.26 -2.46
N PRO A 7 7.31 -5.29 -1.70
CA PRO A 7 7.27 -3.89 -2.09
C PRO A 7 8.04 -3.67 -3.41
N PRO A 8 7.43 -3.05 -4.43
CA PRO A 8 8.11 -2.72 -5.69
C PRO A 8 8.90 -1.40 -5.58
N ILE A 9 9.45 -1.11 -4.39
CA ILE A 9 10.12 0.14 -4.06
C ILE A 9 11.54 -0.16 -3.60
N ARG A 10 12.53 0.56 -4.16
CA ARG A 10 13.93 0.39 -3.77
C ARG A 10 14.11 0.83 -2.32
N GLY A 11 14.87 0.04 -1.56
CA GLY A 11 15.16 0.35 -0.15
C GLY A 11 14.02 0.05 0.83
N ALA A 12 12.86 -0.43 0.38
CA ALA A 12 11.73 -0.75 1.26
C ALA A 12 12.00 -1.91 2.24
N THR A 13 13.00 -2.75 1.96
CA THR A 13 13.44 -3.83 2.85
C THR A 13 14.92 -4.15 2.60
N ALA A 14 15.53 -4.95 3.48
CA ALA A 14 16.90 -5.41 3.35
C ALA A 14 17.13 -6.11 1.99
N PHE A 15 18.34 -5.97 1.44
CA PHE A 15 18.65 -6.44 0.09
C PHE A 15 18.25 -7.90 -0.15
N HIS A 16 18.52 -8.80 0.79
CA HIS A 16 18.19 -10.23 0.65
C HIS A 16 16.69 -10.56 0.72
N LYS A 17 15.83 -9.62 1.16
CA LYS A 17 14.36 -9.78 1.24
C LYS A 17 13.61 -9.00 0.14
N ARG A 18 14.33 -8.22 -0.66
CA ARG A 18 13.74 -7.31 -1.66
C ARG A 18 13.05 -8.06 -2.79
N MET A 19 12.11 -7.38 -3.45
CA MET A 19 11.59 -7.83 -4.74
C MET A 19 12.71 -7.84 -5.80
N ILE A 20 12.90 -8.98 -6.48
CA ILE A 20 13.74 -9.04 -7.67
C ILE A 20 12.95 -8.46 -8.84
N GLY A 21 13.59 -7.59 -9.63
CA GLY A 21 12.95 -7.01 -10.82
C GLY A 21 12.17 -5.72 -10.59
N ILE A 22 12.37 -5.00 -9.48
CA ILE A 22 11.73 -3.69 -9.19
C ILE A 22 11.74 -2.74 -10.39
N ARG A 23 12.87 -2.65 -11.13
CA ARG A 23 12.97 -1.80 -12.32
C ARG A 23 12.02 -2.23 -13.44
N ARG A 24 11.88 -3.54 -13.66
CA ARG A 24 10.99 -4.10 -14.69
C ARG A 24 9.53 -3.90 -14.29
N PHE A 25 9.21 -4.10 -13.01
CA PHE A 25 7.86 -3.81 -12.50
C PHE A 25 7.49 -2.34 -12.68
N ALA A 26 8.37 -1.42 -12.27
CA ALA A 26 8.14 0.01 -12.46
C ALA A 26 7.97 0.40 -13.94
N ALA A 27 8.74 -0.23 -14.85
CA ALA A 27 8.58 -0.02 -16.27
C ALA A 27 7.19 -0.44 -16.76
N VAL A 28 6.73 -1.65 -16.37
CA VAL A 28 5.39 -2.15 -16.72
C VAL A 28 4.29 -1.24 -16.19
N ILE A 29 4.38 -0.76 -14.95
CA ILE A 29 3.38 0.20 -14.41
C ILE A 29 3.40 1.50 -15.22
N SER A 30 4.58 2.01 -15.56
CA SER A 30 4.70 3.27 -16.32
C SER A 30 4.20 3.19 -17.76
N THR A 31 4.16 2.01 -18.37
CA THR A 31 3.75 1.82 -19.78
C THR A 31 2.44 1.09 -19.96
N GLY A 32 2.01 0.29 -18.98
CA GLY A 32 0.76 -0.47 -18.99
C GLY A 32 -0.35 0.19 -18.18
N GLY A 33 0.00 1.12 -17.29
CA GLY A 33 -0.94 1.81 -16.41
C GLY A 33 -1.40 0.97 -15.22
N ALA A 34 -1.78 1.66 -14.16
CA ALA A 34 -2.53 1.15 -13.02
C ALA A 34 -3.00 2.35 -12.18
N GLU A 35 -4.10 2.18 -11.47
CA GLU A 35 -4.65 3.18 -10.57
C GLU A 35 -4.17 2.98 -9.14
N LEU A 36 -3.70 1.76 -8.82
CA LEU A 36 -3.29 1.36 -7.49
C LEU A 36 -2.41 0.11 -7.55
N VAL A 37 -1.31 0.11 -6.80
CA VAL A 37 -0.50 -1.08 -6.50
C VAL A 37 -0.58 -1.38 -5.01
N LEU A 38 -0.88 -2.64 -4.67
CA LEU A 38 -0.92 -3.11 -3.28
C LEU A 38 0.24 -4.05 -2.98
N HIS A 39 0.84 -3.88 -1.80
CA HIS A 39 1.87 -4.79 -1.31
C HIS A 39 1.81 -5.06 0.20
N GLY A 40 2.58 -6.06 0.63
CA GLY A 40 2.79 -6.40 2.04
C GLY A 40 4.28 -6.56 2.33
N HIS A 41 4.64 -7.71 2.91
CA HIS A 41 6.00 -8.16 3.24
C HIS A 41 6.74 -7.38 4.33
N THR A 42 6.72 -6.06 4.32
CA THR A 42 7.42 -5.23 5.33
C THR A 42 6.66 -5.15 6.65
N HIS A 43 5.35 -5.39 6.61
CA HIS A 43 4.40 -5.17 7.71
C HIS A 43 4.41 -3.71 8.17
N LEU A 44 4.55 -2.79 7.22
CA LEU A 44 4.54 -1.35 7.46
C LEU A 44 3.42 -0.72 6.67
N ASN A 45 2.74 0.23 7.31
CA ASN A 45 1.84 1.16 6.67
C ASN A 45 2.68 2.15 5.83
N THR A 46 2.68 1.98 4.51
CA THR A 46 3.50 2.81 3.61
C THR A 46 2.69 3.32 2.44
N LEU A 47 2.95 4.57 2.04
CA LEU A 47 2.50 5.11 0.76
C LEU A 47 3.74 5.55 -0.02
N HIS A 48 3.91 4.96 -1.19
CA HIS A 48 4.89 5.39 -2.18
C HIS A 48 4.18 5.67 -3.51
N TRP A 49 4.91 6.23 -4.46
CA TRP A 49 4.38 6.56 -5.76
C TRP A 49 5.32 6.07 -6.86
N LEU A 50 4.77 5.36 -7.84
CA LEU A 50 5.45 5.06 -9.09
C LEU A 50 5.00 6.04 -10.16
N ARG A 51 5.86 6.28 -11.16
CA ARG A 51 5.44 7.02 -12.35
C ARG A 51 4.39 6.19 -13.10
N GLY A 52 3.21 6.77 -13.33
CA GLY A 52 2.19 6.22 -14.23
C GLY A 52 2.20 6.91 -15.60
N GLN A 53 1.27 6.49 -16.46
CA GLN A 53 1.11 7.05 -17.80
C GLN A 53 0.51 8.46 -17.78
N VAL A 54 -0.53 8.65 -16.94
CA VAL A 54 -1.29 9.90 -16.85
C VAL A 54 -0.98 10.63 -15.55
N GLN A 55 -1.06 9.92 -14.43
CA GLN A 55 -0.76 10.41 -13.08
C GLN A 55 0.15 9.43 -12.34
N PRO A 56 0.84 9.84 -11.26
CA PRO A 56 1.54 8.92 -10.38
C PRO A 56 0.60 7.82 -9.84
N VAL A 57 1.11 6.59 -9.77
CA VAL A 57 0.37 5.42 -9.27
C VAL A 57 0.73 5.21 -7.80
N PRO A 58 -0.24 5.24 -6.87
CA PRO A 58 0.02 4.96 -5.47
C PRO A 58 0.40 3.49 -5.29
N VAL A 59 1.40 3.26 -4.45
CA VAL A 59 1.92 1.95 -4.05
C VAL A 59 1.75 1.85 -2.54
N VAL A 60 0.74 1.09 -2.12
CA VAL A 60 0.29 1.05 -0.74
C VAL A 60 0.72 -0.25 -0.06
N GLY A 61 1.44 -0.11 1.04
CA GLY A 61 1.77 -1.17 1.97
C GLY A 61 0.90 -1.10 3.22
N VAL A 62 0.71 -2.24 3.89
CA VAL A 62 -0.06 -2.32 5.11
C VAL A 62 0.68 -3.11 6.19
N ALA A 63 0.42 -2.76 7.46
CA ALA A 63 0.78 -3.56 8.61
C ALA A 63 0.20 -4.98 8.49
N SER A 64 0.86 -5.96 9.10
CA SER A 64 0.35 -7.33 9.07
C SER A 64 -0.80 -7.48 10.06
N ALA A 65 -1.84 -8.20 9.66
CA ALA A 65 -3.00 -8.52 10.51
C ALA A 65 -2.63 -9.32 11.78
N SER A 66 -1.44 -9.94 11.83
CA SER A 66 -0.95 -10.66 13.01
C SER A 66 -0.05 -9.83 13.93
N GLN A 67 0.13 -8.54 13.66
CA GLN A 67 0.89 -7.65 14.58
C GLN A 67 0.06 -7.31 15.82
N GLY A 68 0.61 -7.60 16.99
CA GLY A 68 0.04 -7.18 18.26
C GLY A 68 0.33 -5.70 18.58
N PRO A 69 -0.43 -5.11 19.52
CA PRO A 69 -0.13 -3.78 20.03
C PRO A 69 1.22 -3.74 20.76
N GLY A 70 1.84 -2.55 20.81
CA GLY A 70 3.09 -2.32 21.55
C GLY A 70 4.37 -2.83 20.86
N SER A 71 4.28 -3.37 19.65
CA SER A 71 5.44 -3.76 18.85
C SER A 71 6.18 -2.53 18.29
N ILE A 72 7.42 -2.72 17.80
CA ILE A 72 8.18 -1.68 17.06
C ILE A 72 7.48 -1.33 15.74
N LYS A 73 6.74 -2.28 15.16
CA LYS A 73 5.96 -2.07 13.93
C LYS A 73 4.55 -1.57 14.27
N PRO A 74 3.86 -0.97 13.28
CA PRO A 74 2.47 -0.57 13.48
C PRO A 74 1.60 -1.76 13.91
N PRO A 75 0.57 -1.53 14.74
CA PRO A 75 -0.43 -2.53 15.08
C PRO A 75 -1.12 -3.10 13.84
N ALA A 76 -1.78 -4.25 14.00
CA ALA A 76 -2.55 -4.87 12.93
C ALA A 76 -3.54 -3.88 12.30
N ALA A 77 -3.50 -3.76 10.98
CA ALA A 77 -4.31 -2.81 10.23
C ALA A 77 -4.79 -3.40 8.91
N TYR A 78 -5.83 -2.80 8.34
CA TYR A 78 -6.25 -2.99 6.97
C TYR A 78 -6.58 -1.65 6.33
N ASN A 79 -6.45 -1.57 5.00
CA ASN A 79 -6.96 -0.43 4.23
C ASN A 79 -8.28 -0.84 3.56
N LEU A 80 -9.29 0.01 3.64
CA LEU A 80 -10.54 -0.12 2.90
C LEU A 80 -10.46 0.81 1.69
N PHE A 81 -10.47 0.24 0.49
CA PHE A 81 -10.44 1.02 -0.76
C PHE A 81 -11.82 1.02 -1.39
N SER A 82 -12.31 2.21 -1.75
CA SER A 82 -13.47 2.36 -2.62
C SER A 82 -12.98 2.75 -4.01
N ILE A 83 -13.46 2.03 -5.02
CA ILE A 83 -13.09 2.22 -6.42
C ILE A 83 -14.39 2.36 -7.21
N ASP A 84 -14.55 3.51 -7.87
CA ASP A 84 -15.72 3.85 -8.67
C ASP A 84 -15.27 4.53 -9.98
N GLY A 85 -16.20 4.81 -10.88
CA GLY A 85 -15.97 5.50 -12.13
C GLY A 85 -15.92 4.57 -13.33
N SER A 86 -15.17 4.98 -14.34
CA SER A 86 -15.16 4.31 -15.65
C SER A 86 -13.78 4.36 -16.30
N PRO A 87 -13.53 3.60 -17.39
CA PRO A 87 -12.25 3.61 -18.07
C PRO A 87 -11.75 5.03 -18.38
N GLY A 88 -10.58 5.39 -17.84
CA GLY A 88 -9.97 6.71 -18.01
C GLY A 88 -10.39 7.77 -16.98
N ALA A 89 -11.36 7.47 -16.11
CA ALA A 89 -11.87 8.35 -15.06
C ALA A 89 -12.20 7.53 -13.79
N TRP A 90 -11.24 6.75 -13.32
CA TRP A 90 -11.37 6.00 -12.07
C TRP A 90 -11.23 6.95 -10.87
N GLU A 91 -12.14 6.81 -9.93
CA GLU A 91 -12.09 7.46 -8.62
C GLU A 91 -11.62 6.44 -7.58
N LEU A 92 -10.67 6.84 -6.74
CA LEU A 92 -10.05 5.98 -5.75
C LEU A 92 -9.99 6.71 -4.42
N THR A 93 -10.62 6.14 -3.40
CA THR A 93 -10.44 6.55 -2.00
C THR A 93 -9.88 5.39 -1.19
N GLY A 94 -9.21 5.71 -0.09
CA GLY A 94 -8.62 4.71 0.78
C GLY A 94 -8.67 5.17 2.23
N GLU A 95 -9.25 4.34 3.08
CA GLU A 95 -9.31 4.54 4.53
C GLU A 95 -8.43 3.49 5.20
N ARG A 96 -7.89 3.78 6.38
CA ARG A 96 -7.15 2.81 7.19
C ARG A 96 -7.85 2.57 8.52
N PHE A 97 -7.92 1.31 8.89
CA PHE A 97 -8.39 0.85 10.19
C PHE A 97 -7.29 0.06 10.86
N SER A 98 -7.09 0.30 12.16
CA SER A 98 -6.06 -0.35 12.95
C SER A 98 -6.59 -0.81 14.29
N VAL A 99 -6.04 -1.91 14.79
CA VAL A 99 -6.20 -2.32 16.18
C VAL A 99 -5.65 -1.20 17.09
N ASN A 100 -6.40 -0.87 18.14
CA ASN A 100 -6.04 0.14 19.12
C ASN A 100 -4.87 -0.32 20.02
N ARG A 101 -4.41 0.56 20.91
CA ARG A 101 -3.28 0.27 21.81
C ARG A 101 -3.55 -0.87 22.79
N THR A 102 -4.80 -1.09 23.17
CA THR A 102 -5.21 -2.14 24.12
C THR A 102 -5.39 -3.50 23.43
N GLY A 103 -5.53 -3.53 22.10
CA GLY A 103 -5.70 -4.77 21.34
C GLY A 103 -7.13 -5.29 21.29
N ASP A 104 -8.11 -4.53 21.78
CA ASP A 104 -9.49 -4.98 22.01
C ASP A 104 -10.51 -4.37 21.04
N ALA A 105 -10.10 -3.42 20.21
CA ALA A 105 -10.96 -2.84 19.17
C ALA A 105 -10.18 -2.44 17.92
N VAL A 106 -10.87 -2.46 16.78
CA VAL A 106 -10.41 -1.86 15.53
C VAL A 106 -11.03 -0.47 15.39
N MET A 107 -10.21 0.54 15.11
CA MET A 107 -10.61 1.94 14.98
C MET A 107 -10.12 2.51 13.64
N GLN A 108 -10.82 3.51 13.11
CA GLN A 108 -10.34 4.24 11.94
C GLN A 108 -9.09 5.04 12.31
N GLU A 109 -7.98 4.73 11.64
CA GLU A 109 -6.69 5.41 11.77
C GLU A 109 -6.60 6.59 10.79
N SER A 110 -7.11 6.42 9.57
CA SER A 110 -7.15 7.48 8.55
C SER A 110 -8.40 7.40 7.69
N THR A 111 -8.98 8.57 7.37
CA THR A 111 -10.10 8.73 6.43
C THR A 111 -9.63 8.91 4.98
N ASP A 112 -8.36 9.25 4.77
CA ASP A 112 -7.72 9.34 3.45
C ASP A 112 -6.24 8.96 3.57
N ILE A 113 -5.89 7.78 3.09
CA ILE A 113 -4.51 7.29 3.15
C ILE A 113 -3.62 7.87 2.04
N PHE A 114 -4.18 8.61 1.09
CA PHE A 114 -3.45 9.26 -0.01
C PHE A 114 -3.13 10.73 0.28
N ALA A 115 -3.80 11.32 1.27
CA ALA A 115 -3.49 12.66 1.78
C ALA A 115 -2.08 12.71 2.40
N PRO A 116 -1.35 13.84 2.24
CA PRO A 116 -0.02 14.03 2.80
C PRO A 116 0.03 14.11 4.33
#